data_AF-A0A916R180-F1
#
_entry.id   AF-A0A916R180-F1
#
_cell.length_a   1.000
_cell.length_b   1.000
_cell.length_c   1.000
_cell.angle_alpha   90.00
_cell.angle_beta   90.00
_cell.angle_gamma   90.00
#
_symmetry.space_group_name_H-M   'P 1'
#
loop_
_entity.id
_entity.type
_entity.pdbx_description
1 polymer ?
#
loop_
_entity_poly.entity_id
_entity_poly.type
_entity_poly.pdbx_seq_one_letter_code
_entity_poly.pdbx_strand_id
1 'polypeptide(L)'
;MEIVIRIINNSDRPLYFSFYFALFPEIFRAKDGASVPFDIGWYSLASPLKSDFILAIPGESISFFLDAKISWLCGKNYGLSTSFGGERLLIQPLHSERYKLRLIYENQKDTAECYDFLNKQTQVIEGFWAGQVLTPFVDIYLVPN
;
A
#
# COMPACT_ATOMS: atom_id res chain seq x y z
N MET A 1 1.27 6.21 13.14
CA MET A 1 1.75 7.15 12.11
C MET A 1 0.82 6.99 10.93
N GLU A 2 0.36 8.09 10.35
CA GLU A 2 -0.49 8.03 9.16
C GLU A 2 0.35 8.40 7.94
N ILE A 3 0.41 7.50 6.96
CA ILE A 3 1.02 7.78 5.65
C ILE A 3 -0.13 7.85 4.64
N VAL A 4 -0.15 8.89 3.82
CA VAL A 4 -1.22 9.09 2.84
C VAL A 4 -0.64 9.13 1.44
N ILE A 5 -1.26 8.42 0.51
CA ILE A 5 -1.03 8.62 -0.92
C ILE A 5 -2.28 9.27 -1.52
N ARG A 6 -2.05 10.32 -2.30
CA ARG A 6 -3.09 11.00 -3.08
C ARG A 6 -2.82 10.77 -4.56
N ILE A 7 -3.79 10.18 -5.25
CA ILE A 7 -3.71 9.87 -6.67
C ILE A 7 -4.74 10.73 -7.40
N ILE A 8 -4.33 11.35 -8.50
CA ILE A 8 -5.21 12.16 -9.36
C ILE A 8 -5.38 11.40 -10.68
N ASN A 9 -6.63 11.17 -11.08
CA ASN A 9 -6.91 10.59 -12.40
C ASN A 9 -6.72 11.65 -13.48
N ASN A 10 -5.53 11.70 -14.09
CA ASN A 10 -5.22 12.60 -15.20
C ASN A 10 -5.58 12.02 -16.59
N SER A 11 -6.27 10.88 -16.65
CA SER A 11 -6.76 10.34 -17.92
C SER A 11 -8.04 11.04 -18.37
N ASP A 12 -8.43 10.80 -19.62
CA ASP A 12 -9.64 11.31 -20.25
C ASP A 12 -10.91 10.46 -19.94
N ARG A 13 -10.76 9.39 -19.16
CA ARG A 13 -11.85 8.47 -18.81
C ARG A 13 -11.88 8.16 -17.30
N PRO A 14 -13.04 7.76 -16.75
CA PRO A 14 -13.09 7.23 -15.39
C PRO A 14 -12.24 5.96 -15.26
N LEU A 15 -11.51 5.84 -14.15
CA LEU A 15 -10.68 4.67 -13.85
C LEU A 15 -10.92 4.19 -12.42
N TYR A 16 -10.93 2.87 -12.25
CA TYR A 16 -10.92 2.25 -10.93
C TYR A 16 -9.50 2.17 -10.38
N PHE A 17 -9.39 2.37 -9.08
CA PHE A 17 -8.17 2.21 -8.30
C PHE A 17 -8.45 1.23 -7.16
N SER A 18 -7.50 0.35 -6.91
CA SER A 18 -7.55 -0.67 -5.87
C SER A 18 -6.36 -0.49 -4.96
N PHE A 19 -6.57 -0.67 -3.66
CA PHE A 19 -5.46 -0.76 -2.71
C PHE A 19 -5.07 -2.19 -2.36
N TYR A 20 -5.92 -3.16 -2.71
CA TYR A 20 -5.61 -4.58 -2.61
C TYR A 20 -4.43 -4.90 -3.52
N PHE A 21 -3.33 -5.38 -2.94
CA PHE A 21 -2.10 -5.78 -3.63
C PHE A 21 -1.44 -4.72 -4.54
N ALA A 22 -1.78 -3.45 -4.36
CA ALA A 22 -1.29 -2.39 -5.25
C ALA A 22 -0.39 -1.37 -4.56
N LEU A 23 -0.39 -1.28 -3.23
CA LEU A 23 0.47 -0.35 -2.50
C LEU A 23 1.53 -1.08 -1.68
N PHE A 24 2.81 -0.73 -1.94
CA PHE A 24 3.94 -1.30 -1.23
C PHE A 24 4.87 -0.19 -0.75
N PRO A 25 5.31 -0.20 0.51
CA PRO A 25 6.38 0.68 0.96
C PRO A 25 7.72 0.15 0.46
N GLU A 26 8.63 1.07 0.17
CA GLU A 26 10.04 0.79 -0.06
C GLU A 26 10.88 1.58 0.94
N ILE A 27 11.79 0.90 1.64
CA ILE A 27 12.59 1.49 2.72
C ILE A 27 14.06 1.24 2.47
N PHE A 28 14.85 2.31 2.57
CA PHE A 28 16.31 2.26 2.54
C PHE A 28 16.90 2.86 3.81
N ARG A 29 17.99 2.28 4.30
CA ARG A 29 18.81 2.91 5.33
C ARG A 29 19.51 4.13 4.76
N ALA A 30 19.42 5.27 5.43
CA ALA A 30 20.04 6.50 4.94
C ALA A 30 21.57 6.48 5.04
N LYS A 31 22.13 5.64 5.92
CA LYS A 31 23.58 5.54 6.16
C LYS A 31 24.34 4.89 5.00
N ASP A 32 23.81 3.80 4.45
CA ASP A 32 24.49 2.95 3.45
C ASP A 32 23.65 2.72 2.19
N GLY A 33 22.41 3.20 2.15
CA GLY A 33 21.50 2.99 1.03
C GLY A 33 21.02 1.54 0.88
N ALA A 34 21.28 0.67 1.88
CA ALA A 34 20.81 -0.71 1.83
C ALA A 34 19.29 -0.77 1.94
N SER A 35 18.65 -1.61 1.12
CA SER A 35 17.21 -1.85 1.27
C SER A 35 16.94 -2.60 2.57
N VAL A 36 15.85 -2.25 3.22
CA VAL A 36 15.34 -3.01 4.35
C VAL A 36 14.44 -4.10 3.79
N PRO A 37 14.75 -5.39 4.04
CA PRO A 37 13.91 -6.48 3.55
C PRO A 37 12.52 -6.43 4.20
N PHE A 38 11.53 -6.86 3.44
CA PHE A 38 10.16 -7.03 3.90
C PHE A 38 9.95 -8.51 4.21
N ASP A 39 9.34 -8.79 5.35
CA ASP A 39 8.87 -10.13 5.66
C ASP A 39 7.36 -10.11 5.45
N ILE A 40 6.94 -10.36 4.21
CA ILE A 40 5.55 -10.14 3.83
C ILE A 40 4.72 -11.33 4.26
N GLY A 41 3.94 -11.16 5.34
CA GLY A 41 2.87 -12.09 5.72
C GLY A 41 1.58 -11.77 4.98
N TRP A 42 1.34 -12.41 3.83
CA TRP A 42 0.09 -12.26 3.08
C TRP A 42 -1.00 -13.08 3.77
N TYR A 43 -1.70 -12.48 4.73
CA TYR A 43 -2.96 -13.04 5.22
C TYR A 43 -4.10 -12.37 4.44
N SER A 44 -4.35 -12.84 3.22
CA SER A 44 -5.60 -12.47 2.53
C SER A 44 -6.73 -13.26 3.18
N LEU A 45 -7.48 -12.61 4.07
CA LEU A 45 -8.59 -13.25 4.78
C LEU A 45 -9.91 -13.26 3.99
N ALA A 46 -10.03 -12.46 2.93
CA ALA A 46 -11.22 -12.38 2.10
C ALA A 46 -10.91 -11.86 0.69
N SER A 47 -11.68 -12.33 -0.31
CA SER A 47 -11.69 -11.75 -1.66
C SER A 47 -12.16 -10.29 -1.61
N PRO A 48 -11.61 -9.39 -2.44
CA PRO A 48 -12.04 -8.00 -2.48
C PRO A 48 -13.51 -7.90 -2.91
N LEU A 49 -14.19 -6.88 -2.39
CA LEU A 49 -15.54 -6.49 -2.73
C LEU A 49 -15.50 -5.33 -3.71
N LYS A 50 -16.59 -5.14 -4.46
CA LYS A 50 -16.72 -3.99 -5.37
C LYS A 50 -16.54 -2.64 -4.65
N SER A 51 -16.95 -2.55 -3.38
CA SER A 51 -16.78 -1.36 -2.54
C SER A 51 -15.32 -1.03 -2.21
N ASP A 52 -14.42 -2.00 -2.37
CA ASP A 52 -12.98 -1.81 -2.12
C ASP A 52 -12.27 -1.15 -3.32
N PHE A 53 -12.97 -1.01 -4.44
CA PHE A 53 -12.48 -0.32 -5.62
C PHE A 53 -13.09 1.07 -5.72
N ILE A 54 -12.24 2.08 -5.84
CA ILE A 54 -12.66 3.47 -5.91
C ILE A 54 -12.62 3.92 -7.37
N LEU A 55 -13.76 4.35 -7.90
CA LEU A 55 -13.84 4.99 -9.22
C LEU A 55 -13.45 6.46 -9.07
N ALA A 56 -12.45 6.91 -9.84
CA ALA A 56 -12.11 8.32 -9.96
C ALA A 56 -12.43 8.82 -11.37
N ILE A 57 -13.22 9.88 -11.50
CA ILE A 57 -13.45 10.53 -12.80
C ILE A 57 -12.25 11.39 -13.22
N PRO A 58 -12.13 11.81 -14.49
CA PRO A 58 -11.07 12.71 -14.93
C PRO A 58 -10.94 13.97 -14.05
N GLY A 59 -9.74 14.25 -13.58
CA GLY A 59 -9.40 15.35 -12.68
C GLY A 59 -9.72 15.10 -11.20
N GLU A 60 -10.41 14.01 -10.85
CA GLU A 60 -10.70 13.68 -9.46
C GLU A 60 -9.47 13.11 -8.75
N SER A 61 -9.35 13.44 -7.46
CA SER A 61 -8.30 12.89 -6.61
C SER A 61 -8.88 11.96 -5.55
N ILE A 62 -8.28 10.79 -5.43
CA ILE A 62 -8.56 9.83 -4.36
C ILE A 62 -7.40 9.82 -3.38
N SER A 63 -7.69 9.57 -2.11
CA SER A 63 -6.69 9.46 -1.06
C SER A 63 -6.84 8.14 -0.35
N PHE A 64 -5.73 7.48 -0.12
CA PHE A 64 -5.68 6.25 0.64
C PHE A 64 -4.76 6.45 1.85
N PHE A 65 -5.25 5.97 2.99
CA PHE A 65 -4.62 6.13 4.28
C PHE A 65 -4.01 4.81 4.71
N LEU A 66 -2.74 4.87 5.07
CA LEU A 66 -2.00 3.74 5.58
C LEU A 66 -1.80 3.90 7.08
N ASP A 67 -2.50 3.06 7.86
CA ASP A 67 -2.31 2.98 9.31
C ASP A 67 -1.02 2.21 9.59
N ALA A 68 0.08 2.95 9.75
CA ALA A 68 1.39 2.40 10.00
C ALA A 68 1.73 2.48 11.49
N LYS A 69 2.05 1.32 12.08
CA LYS A 69 2.37 1.14 13.49
C LYS A 69 3.80 0.65 13.64
N ILE A 70 4.60 1.41 14.37
CA ILE A 70 5.92 0.99 14.82
C ILE A 70 5.72 0.24 16.14
N SER A 71 6.17 -1.01 16.20
CA SER A 71 6.09 -1.85 17.40
C SER A 71 7.46 -2.42 17.75
N TRP A 72 7.69 -2.61 19.04
CA TRP A 72 8.85 -3.37 19.51
C TRP A 72 8.73 -4.84 19.11
N LEU A 73 9.81 -5.36 18.54
CA LEU A 73 10.03 -6.77 18.29
C LEU A 73 11.10 -7.29 19.25
N CYS A 74 11.20 -8.62 19.40
CA CYS A 74 12.21 -9.24 20.23
C CYS A 74 13.63 -8.79 19.84
N GLY A 75 14.52 -8.64 20.84
CA GLY A 75 15.95 -8.40 20.60
C GLY A 75 16.36 -6.97 20.24
N LYS A 76 15.61 -5.96 20.72
CA LYS A 76 15.85 -4.52 20.47
C LYS A 76 15.61 -4.04 19.02
N ASN A 77 14.79 -4.76 18.27
CA ASN A 77 14.42 -4.38 16.92
C ASN A 77 13.04 -3.73 16.93
N TYR A 78 12.84 -2.75 16.06
CA TYR A 78 11.53 -2.23 15.73
C TYR A 78 10.99 -2.98 14.51
N GLY A 79 9.67 -3.10 14.44
CA GLY A 79 8.96 -3.52 13.24
C GLY A 79 8.02 -2.41 12.79
N LEU A 80 7.97 -2.13 11.50
CA LEU A 80 6.86 -1.38 10.93
C LEU A 80 5.80 -2.38 10.50
N SER A 81 4.62 -2.31 11.11
CA SER A 81 3.47 -3.08 10.67
C SER A 81 2.41 -2.16 10.12
N THR A 82 1.73 -2.60 9.08
CA THR A 82 0.64 -1.83 8.50
C THR A 82 -0.37 -2.74 7.83
N SER A 83 -1.60 -2.27 7.68
CA SER A 83 -2.71 -3.05 7.13
C SER A 83 -3.32 -2.40 5.91
N PHE A 84 -3.57 -3.19 4.87
CA PHE A 84 -4.19 -2.77 3.62
C PHE A 84 -5.29 -3.76 3.27
N GLY A 85 -6.56 -3.34 3.16
CA GLY A 85 -7.61 -4.26 2.67
C GLY A 85 -7.72 -5.60 3.42
N GLY A 86 -7.37 -5.65 4.71
CA GLY A 86 -7.35 -6.91 5.48
C GLY A 86 -6.05 -7.71 5.43
N GLU A 87 -5.06 -7.29 4.64
CA GLU A 87 -3.70 -7.80 4.66
C GLU A 87 -2.86 -7.07 5.72
N ARG A 88 -1.78 -7.71 6.18
CA ARG A 88 -0.84 -7.12 7.13
C ARG A 88 0.59 -7.23 6.62
N LEU A 89 1.20 -6.10 6.31
CA LEU A 89 2.63 -6.04 6.00
C LEU A 89 3.42 -5.88 7.30
N LEU A 90 4.54 -6.60 7.41
CA LEU A 90 5.53 -6.44 8.47
C LEU A 90 6.91 -6.19 7.87
N ILE A 91 7.59 -5.15 8.33
CA ILE A 91 8.94 -4.77 7.91
C ILE A 91 9.84 -4.89 9.13
N GLN A 92 10.84 -5.77 9.04
CA GLN A 92 11.70 -6.12 10.17
C GLN A 92 13.06 -6.65 9.71
N PRO A 93 14.12 -6.48 10.53
CA PRO A 93 14.22 -5.59 11.70
C PRO A 93 14.56 -4.15 11.30
N LEU A 94 14.01 -3.18 12.03
CA LEU A 94 14.38 -1.76 11.98
C LEU A 94 15.14 -1.38 13.26
N HIS A 95 16.10 -0.46 13.14
CA HIS A 95 16.93 0.03 14.24
C HIS A 95 16.70 1.52 14.48
N SER A 96 17.23 2.05 15.58
CA SER A 96 17.22 3.50 15.84
C SER A 96 18.21 4.22 14.94
N GLU A 97 17.77 4.57 13.74
CA GLU A 97 18.54 5.29 12.72
C GLU A 97 17.63 6.06 11.74
N ARG A 98 18.23 6.68 10.72
CA ARG A 98 17.53 7.39 9.65
C ARG A 98 17.26 6.46 8.46
N TYR A 99 16.05 6.53 7.95
CA TYR A 99 15.57 5.81 6.77
C TYR A 99 15.00 6.75 5.73
N LYS A 100 14.98 6.29 4.48
CA LYS A 100 14.19 6.87 3.41
C LYS A 100 13.04 5.92 3.09
N LEU A 101 11.82 6.42 3.18
CA LEU A 101 10.60 5.70 2.83
C LEU A 101 10.01 6.30 1.57
N ARG A 102 9.52 5.46 0.65
CA ARG A 102 8.51 5.86 -0.33
C ARG A 102 7.42 4.80 -0.41
N LEU A 103 6.28 5.19 -0.94
CA LEU A 103 5.23 4.28 -1.39
C LEU A 103 5.30 4.10 -2.90
N ILE A 104 5.06 2.87 -3.33
CA ILE A 104 4.90 2.45 -4.71
C ILE A 104 3.44 2.04 -4.86
N TYR A 105 2.74 2.65 -5.81
CA TYR A 105 1.43 2.20 -6.28
C TYR A 105 1.62 1.50 -7.62
N GLU A 106 1.35 0.20 -7.67
CA GLU A 106 1.51 -0.63 -8.86
C GLU A 106 0.26 -1.46 -9.09
N ASN A 107 -0.25 -1.44 -10.31
CA ASN A 107 -1.29 -2.36 -10.74
C ASN A 107 -0.96 -2.86 -12.15
N GLN A 108 -0.91 -4.17 -12.33
CA GLN A 108 -0.49 -4.79 -13.59
C GLN A 108 -1.66 -5.08 -14.53
N LYS A 109 -2.89 -5.11 -14.02
CA LYS A 109 -4.08 -5.49 -14.78
C LYS A 109 -5.09 -4.34 -14.80
N ASP A 110 -5.69 -4.09 -15.94
CA ASP A 110 -6.82 -3.16 -16.10
C ASP A 110 -8.17 -3.79 -15.69
N THR A 111 -8.12 -4.99 -15.12
CA THR A 111 -9.27 -5.76 -14.64
C THR A 111 -9.01 -6.33 -13.25
N ALA A 112 -10.07 -6.46 -12.45
CA ALA A 112 -10.03 -7.13 -11.15
C ALA A 112 -11.28 -7.99 -10.94
N GLU A 113 -11.10 -9.13 -10.27
CA GLU A 113 -12.20 -9.97 -9.82
C GLU A 113 -12.64 -9.54 -8.42
N CYS A 114 -13.94 -9.44 -8.18
CA CYS A 114 -14.52 -9.28 -6.85
C CYS A 114 -15.71 -10.21 -6.63
N TYR A 115 -15.93 -10.59 -5.38
CA TYR A 115 -17.08 -11.41 -5.02
C TYR A 115 -18.32 -10.53 -4.77
N ASP A 116 -19.40 -10.78 -5.50
CA ASP A 116 -20.70 -10.17 -5.24
C ASP A 116 -21.51 -11.06 -4.30
N PHE A 117 -21.65 -10.64 -3.04
CA PHE A 117 -22.44 -11.35 -2.03
C PHE A 117 -23.93 -11.42 -2.34
N LEU A 118 -24.50 -10.43 -3.04
CA LEU A 118 -25.93 -10.39 -3.35
C LEU A 118 -26.27 -11.45 -4.40
N ASN A 119 -25.41 -11.54 -5.44
CA ASN A 119 -25.61 -12.47 -6.55
C ASN A 119 -24.84 -13.80 -6.37
N LYS A 120 -24.06 -13.94 -5.29
CA LYS A 120 -23.22 -15.09 -4.96
C LYS A 120 -22.29 -15.53 -6.10
N GLN A 121 -21.76 -14.57 -6.84
CA GLN A 121 -20.93 -14.80 -8.02
C GLN A 121 -19.72 -13.89 -8.04
N THR A 122 -18.63 -14.37 -8.64
CA THR A 122 -17.47 -13.52 -8.95
C THR A 122 -17.80 -12.67 -10.17
N GLN A 123 -17.51 -11.38 -10.08
CA GLN A 123 -17.64 -10.42 -11.17
C GLN A 123 -16.27 -9.91 -11.56
N VAL A 124 -16.08 -9.69 -12.87
CA VAL A 124 -14.93 -8.97 -13.39
C VAL A 124 -15.32 -7.51 -13.55
N ILE A 125 -14.53 -6.63 -12.95
CA ILE A 125 -14.62 -5.18 -13.14
C ILE A 125 -13.49 -4.76 -14.06
N GLU A 126 -13.82 -4.01 -15.09
CA GLU A 126 -12.88 -3.47 -16.06
C GLU A 126 -12.62 -1.98 -15.82
N GLY A 127 -11.59 -1.45 -16.48
CA GLY A 127 -11.27 -0.03 -16.43
C GLY A 127 -10.46 0.36 -15.20
N PHE A 128 -9.65 -0.55 -14.67
CA PHE A 128 -8.65 -0.18 -13.67
C PHE A 128 -7.52 0.60 -14.31
N TRP A 129 -6.96 1.54 -13.54
CA TRP A 129 -5.68 2.11 -13.88
C TRP A 129 -4.60 1.02 -13.79
N ALA A 130 -3.78 0.90 -14.83
CA ALA A 130 -2.66 -0.02 -14.88
C ALA A 130 -1.36 0.76 -15.11
N GLY A 131 -0.33 0.40 -14.35
CA GLY A 131 0.98 1.06 -14.37
C GLY A 131 1.66 1.03 -13.01
N GLN A 132 2.70 1.85 -12.87
CA GLN A 132 3.42 2.06 -11.62
C GLN A 132 3.62 3.56 -11.36
N VAL A 133 3.36 4.01 -10.14
CA VAL A 133 3.66 5.35 -9.64
C VAL A 133 4.48 5.23 -8.37
N LEU A 134 5.55 6.03 -8.28
CA LEU A 134 6.41 6.10 -7.12
C LEU A 134 6.24 7.48 -6.48
N THR A 135 5.98 7.49 -5.18
CA THR A 135 6.04 8.74 -4.42
C THR A 135 7.50 9.17 -4.20
N PRO A 136 7.76 10.47 -3.99
CA PRO A 136 9.07 10.93 -3.55
C PRO A 136 9.48 10.27 -2.23
N PHE A 137 10.78 10.13 -2.02
CA PHE A 137 11.29 9.67 -0.72
C PHE A 137 11.05 10.72 0.36
N VAL A 138 10.61 10.24 1.53
CA VAL A 138 10.52 11.01 2.77
C VAL A 138 11.53 10.44 3.78
N ASP A 139 12.13 11.33 4.58
CA ASP A 139 13.03 10.93 5.65
C ASP A 139 12.24 10.53 6.90
N ILE A 140 12.62 9.40 7.49
CA ILE A 140 12.08 8.90 8.75
C ILE A 140 13.22 8.70 9.73
N TYR A 141 13.01 9.11 10.97
CA TYR A 141 13.97 8.94 12.06
C TYR A 141 13.34 8.07 13.13
N LEU A 142 13.90 6.89 13.35
CA LEU A 142 13.50 6.04 14.47
C LEU A 142 14.35 6.42 15.67
N VAL A 143 13.73 7.04 16.67
CA VAL A 143 14.38 7.39 17.93
C VAL A 143 14.12 6.28 18.96
N PRO A 144 15.06 6.00 19.86
CA PRO A 144 14.79 5.18 21.04
C PRO A 144 13.69 5.84 21.87
N ASN A 145 12.73 5.05 22.35
CA ASN A 145 11.86 5.46 23.46
C ASN A 145 12.63 5.45 24.78
#